data_AF-A0A2Z3HVS0-F1
#
_entry.id   AF-A0A2Z3HVS0-F1
#
_cell.length_a   1.000
_cell.length_b   1.000
_cell.length_c   1.000
_cell.angle_alpha   90.00
_cell.angle_beta   90.00
_cell.angle_gamma   90.00
#
_symmetry.space_group_name_H-M   'P 1'
#
loop_
_entity.id
_entity.type
_entity.pdbx_description
1 polymer ?
#
loop_
_entity_poly.entity_id
_entity_poly.type
_entity_poly.pdbx_seq_one_letter_code
_entity_poly.pdbx_strand_id
1 'polypeptide(L)'
;MKTYQSLFSHPHAKWLIEAEGDPEISIFWNEETTGELAKCRPDKFLSEHSCIVDLKTTGDIAGDIERIEKSFFNYRYHVQDAWYTKGYETAYNDKLSSFIFLVVSTKLNCGRYPVRLFDLAQEVKELGKTEYLEDIATYHECKTSNDWAAIETIKLPYYME
;
A
#
# COMPACT_ATOMS: atom_id res chain seq x y z
N MET A 1 -18.81 8.49 -14.00
CA MET A 1 -19.16 9.93 -14.05
C MET A 1 -19.29 10.57 -12.66
N LYS A 2 -20.10 10.03 -11.73
CA LYS A 2 -20.29 10.62 -10.38
C LYS A 2 -19.11 10.43 -9.39
N THR A 3 -18.35 9.33 -9.50
CA THR A 3 -17.16 9.08 -8.66
C THR A 3 -16.03 10.06 -8.95
N TYR A 4 -15.75 10.29 -10.23
CA TYR A 4 -14.79 11.31 -10.69
C TYR A 4 -15.17 12.70 -10.18
N GLN A 5 -16.43 13.13 -10.30
CA GLN A 5 -16.88 14.41 -9.74
C GLN A 5 -16.71 14.52 -8.21
N SER A 6 -16.83 13.40 -7.49
CA SER A 6 -16.65 13.39 -6.03
C SER A 6 -15.17 13.53 -5.63
N LEU A 7 -14.25 12.91 -6.39
CA LEU A 7 -12.80 13.11 -6.24
C LEU A 7 -12.41 14.58 -6.35
N PHE A 8 -12.89 15.26 -7.39
CA PHE A 8 -12.60 16.67 -7.65
C PHE A 8 -13.29 17.62 -6.67
N SER A 9 -14.25 17.14 -5.87
CA SER A 9 -14.91 17.94 -4.84
C SER A 9 -14.13 17.98 -3.51
N HIS A 10 -13.17 17.07 -3.30
CA HIS A 10 -12.29 17.07 -2.13
C HIS A 10 -10.97 17.80 -2.48
N PRO A 11 -10.67 18.98 -1.90
CA PRO A 11 -9.55 19.83 -2.35
C PRO A 11 -8.19 19.12 -2.41
N HIS A 12 -7.84 18.36 -1.35
CA HIS A 12 -6.58 17.62 -1.33
C HIS A 12 -6.53 16.45 -2.32
N ALA A 13 -7.62 15.68 -2.48
CA ALA A 13 -7.68 14.60 -3.47
C ALA A 13 -7.60 15.17 -4.89
N LYS A 14 -8.28 16.28 -5.15
CA LYS A 14 -8.17 17.02 -6.42
C LYS A 14 -6.72 17.42 -6.69
N TRP A 15 -6.04 18.02 -5.72
CA TRP A 15 -4.64 18.40 -5.87
C TRP A 15 -3.74 17.20 -6.17
N LEU A 16 -3.88 16.08 -5.44
CA LEU A 16 -3.11 14.86 -5.70
C LEU A 16 -3.33 14.32 -7.12
N ILE A 17 -4.56 14.43 -7.64
CA ILE A 17 -4.92 13.98 -8.99
C ILE A 17 -4.40 14.94 -10.07
N GLU A 18 -4.45 16.25 -9.84
CA GLU A 18 -4.07 17.28 -10.82
C GLU A 18 -2.58 17.63 -10.82
N ALA A 19 -1.88 17.42 -9.69
CA ALA A 19 -0.46 17.69 -9.57
C ALA A 19 0.33 16.94 -10.66
N GLU A 20 1.38 17.58 -11.16
CA GLU A 20 2.28 16.94 -12.13
C GLU A 20 2.94 15.71 -11.50
N GLY A 21 2.99 14.63 -12.26
CA GLY A 21 3.51 13.36 -11.81
C GLY A 21 3.14 12.25 -12.77
N ASP A 22 3.92 11.19 -12.71
CA ASP A 22 3.83 10.09 -13.66
C ASP A 22 2.89 9.00 -13.14
N PRO A 23 1.80 8.69 -13.87
CA PRO A 23 0.96 7.55 -13.53
C PRO A 23 1.68 6.25 -13.88
N GLU A 24 1.46 5.21 -13.08
CA GLU A 24 1.74 3.82 -13.45
C GLU A 24 3.22 3.51 -13.78
N ILE A 25 4.16 4.27 -13.22
CA ILE A 25 5.59 4.02 -13.41
C ILE A 25 6.03 2.77 -12.67
N SER A 26 6.89 1.97 -13.28
CA SER A 26 7.47 0.80 -12.61
C SER A 26 8.81 1.16 -12.00
N ILE A 27 8.97 0.86 -10.72
CA ILE A 27 10.22 1.04 -9.97
C ILE A 27 10.80 -0.35 -9.74
N PHE A 28 12.06 -0.53 -10.09
CA PHE A 28 12.79 -1.79 -9.94
C PHE A 28 14.04 -1.56 -9.09
N TRP A 29 14.34 -2.51 -8.22
CA TRP A 29 15.55 -2.50 -7.41
C TRP A 29 15.97 -3.93 -7.07
N ASN A 30 17.23 -4.11 -6.68
CA ASN A 30 17.65 -5.36 -6.05
C ASN A 30 17.45 -5.20 -4.54
N GLU A 31 16.69 -6.10 -3.94
CA GLU A 31 16.48 -6.11 -2.49
C GLU A 31 17.81 -6.43 -1.79
N GLU A 32 18.16 -5.67 -0.76
CA GLU A 32 19.50 -5.64 -0.17
C GLU A 32 19.86 -6.91 0.59
N THR A 33 18.87 -7.56 1.22
CA THR A 33 19.12 -8.73 2.08
C THR A 33 19.21 -10.03 1.28
N THR A 34 18.45 -10.15 0.20
CA THR A 34 18.31 -11.38 -0.60
C THR A 34 18.94 -11.27 -1.99
N GLY A 35 19.18 -10.05 -2.49
CA GLY A 35 19.61 -9.79 -3.86
C GLY A 35 18.52 -10.01 -4.91
N GLU A 36 17.28 -10.28 -4.49
CA GLU A 36 16.17 -10.54 -5.39
C GLU A 36 15.76 -9.28 -6.16
N LEU A 37 15.45 -9.45 -7.46
CA LEU A 37 14.90 -8.35 -8.26
C LEU A 37 13.47 -8.06 -7.80
N ALA A 38 13.31 -6.93 -7.12
CA ALA A 38 12.06 -6.42 -6.63
C ALA A 38 11.45 -5.40 -7.60
N LYS A 39 10.13 -5.25 -7.50
CA LYS A 39 9.36 -4.30 -8.32
C LYS A 39 8.17 -3.74 -7.54
N CYS A 40 7.87 -2.48 -7.76
CA CYS A 40 6.57 -1.88 -7.45
C CYS A 40 6.09 -1.01 -8.63
N ARG A 41 4.79 -0.71 -8.63
CA ARG A 41 4.16 0.13 -9.65
C ARG A 41 3.09 0.99 -8.97
N PRO A 42 3.45 2.17 -8.43
CA PRO A 42 2.47 3.09 -7.88
C PRO A 42 1.48 3.58 -8.94
N ASP A 43 0.22 3.78 -8.53
CA ASP A 43 -0.81 4.34 -9.40
C ASP A 43 -0.41 5.73 -9.89
N LYS A 44 0.18 6.54 -9.01
CA LYS A 44 0.75 7.84 -9.37
C LYS A 44 1.96 8.19 -8.50
N PHE A 45 3.01 8.70 -9.14
CA PHE A 45 4.20 9.22 -8.49
C PHE A 45 4.36 10.72 -8.78
N LEU A 46 4.37 11.55 -7.74
CA LEU A 46 4.60 12.99 -7.81
C LEU A 46 6.08 13.27 -7.53
N SER A 47 6.90 13.29 -8.58
CA SER A 47 8.36 13.37 -8.50
C SER A 47 8.87 14.63 -7.78
N GLU A 48 8.32 15.80 -8.10
CA GLU A 48 8.65 17.08 -7.47
C GLU A 48 8.34 17.14 -5.95
N HIS A 49 7.57 16.17 -5.45
CA HIS A 49 7.13 16.11 -4.05
C HIS A 49 7.61 14.85 -3.33
N SER A 50 8.41 13.99 -3.98
CA SER A 50 8.79 12.66 -3.48
C SER A 50 7.59 11.94 -2.83
N CYS A 51 6.45 11.95 -3.52
CA CYS A 51 5.16 11.49 -2.99
C CYS A 51 4.57 10.40 -3.88
N ILE A 52 4.16 9.29 -3.28
CA ILE A 52 3.42 8.23 -3.95
C ILE A 52 1.95 8.34 -3.56
N VAL A 53 1.06 8.22 -4.55
CA VAL A 53 -0.39 8.17 -4.35
C VAL A 53 -0.91 6.84 -4.89
N ASP A 54 -1.65 6.12 -4.06
CA ASP A 54 -2.27 4.84 -4.40
C ASP A 54 -3.79 4.91 -4.21
N LEU A 55 -4.55 4.60 -5.26
CA LEU A 55 -6.00 4.70 -5.30
C LEU A 55 -6.64 3.39 -4.84
N LYS A 56 -7.38 3.45 -3.73
CA LYS A 56 -8.21 2.35 -3.27
C LYS A 56 -9.70 2.68 -3.40
N THR A 57 -10.51 1.66 -3.62
CA THR A 57 -11.97 1.79 -3.56
C THR A 57 -12.55 0.84 -2.52
N THR A 58 -13.60 1.27 -1.82
CA THR A 58 -14.26 0.43 -0.82
C THR A 58 -15.75 0.73 -0.74
N GLY A 59 -16.55 -0.28 -0.40
CA GLY A 59 -17.97 -0.11 -0.13
C GLY A 59 -18.30 0.40 1.27
N ASP A 60 -17.30 0.55 2.15
CA ASP A 60 -17.49 0.96 3.55
C ASP A 60 -16.42 1.98 3.98
N ILE A 61 -16.49 3.21 3.44
CA ILE A 61 -15.59 4.31 3.80
C ILE A 61 -16.22 5.29 4.82
N ALA A 62 -17.55 5.29 4.90
CA ALA A 62 -18.33 6.16 5.79
C ALA A 62 -18.55 5.53 7.18
N GLY A 63 -18.12 4.28 7.36
CA GLY A 63 -18.10 3.61 8.65
C GLY A 63 -17.03 4.14 9.60
N ASP A 64 -17.00 3.55 10.79
CA ASP A 64 -16.03 3.84 11.85
C ASP A 64 -14.58 3.70 11.37
N ILE A 65 -13.67 4.51 11.93
CA ILE A 65 -12.23 4.46 11.64
C ILE A 65 -11.68 3.05 11.89
N GLU A 66 -12.13 2.37 12.94
CA GLU A 66 -11.67 1.02 13.30
C GLU A 66 -11.88 0.00 12.17
N ARG A 67 -12.97 0.12 11.40
CA ARG A 67 -13.25 -0.80 10.28
C ARG A 67 -12.29 -0.57 9.11
N ILE A 68 -11.92 0.68 8.87
CA ILE A 68 -10.98 1.04 7.83
C ILE A 68 -9.60 0.55 8.22
N GLU A 69 -9.16 0.80 9.45
CA GLU A 69 -7.89 0.30 9.99
C GLU A 69 -7.81 -1.22 9.87
N LYS A 70 -8.83 -1.95 10.32
CA LYS A 70 -8.90 -3.40 10.16
C LYS A 70 -8.79 -3.83 8.70
N SER A 71 -9.45 -3.11 7.78
CA SER A 71 -9.35 -3.41 6.35
C SER A 71 -7.94 -3.17 5.82
N PHE A 72 -7.28 -2.10 6.23
CA PHE A 72 -5.90 -1.79 5.85
C PHE A 72 -4.94 -2.91 6.25
N PHE A 73 -5.04 -3.42 7.47
CA PHE A 73 -4.24 -4.56 7.92
C PHE A 73 -4.60 -5.85 7.18
N ASN A 74 -5.89 -6.15 6.99
CA ASN A 74 -6.32 -7.35 6.27
C ASN A 74 -5.83 -7.38 4.81
N TYR A 75 -5.76 -6.23 4.14
CA TYR A 75 -5.25 -6.12 2.77
C TYR A 75 -3.73 -5.88 2.71
N ARG A 76 -3.05 -5.87 3.87
CA ARG A 76 -1.61 -5.63 4.00
C ARG A 76 -1.13 -4.33 3.36
N TYR A 77 -1.92 -3.26 3.47
CA TYR A 77 -1.53 -1.94 2.92
C TYR A 77 -0.32 -1.34 3.64
N HIS A 78 -0.06 -1.71 4.89
CA HIS A 78 1.16 -1.36 5.61
C HIS A 78 2.42 -1.99 4.99
N VAL A 79 2.32 -3.24 4.54
CA VAL A 79 3.37 -3.91 3.76
C VAL A 79 3.57 -3.26 2.41
N GLN A 80 2.46 -2.88 1.74
CA GLN A 80 2.52 -2.16 0.46
C GLN A 80 3.28 -0.83 0.59
N ASP A 81 2.93 0.01 1.56
CA ASP A 81 3.61 1.28 1.84
C ASP A 81 5.11 1.05 2.09
N ALA A 82 5.44 0.15 3.01
CA ALA A 82 6.83 -0.14 3.36
C ALA A 82 7.66 -0.66 2.16
N TRP A 83 7.08 -1.55 1.34
CA TRP A 83 7.71 -2.09 0.13
C TRP A 83 7.96 -1.01 -0.92
N TYR A 84 6.97 -0.14 -1.16
CA TYR A 84 7.07 0.91 -2.17
C TYR A 84 8.01 2.02 -1.72
N THR A 85 7.94 2.41 -0.45
CA THR A 85 8.86 3.36 0.16
C THR A 85 10.29 2.87 0.04
N LYS A 86 10.57 1.60 0.40
CA LYS A 86 11.91 1.02 0.23
C LYS A 86 12.36 1.01 -1.23
N GLY A 87 11.47 0.60 -2.14
CA GLY A 87 11.77 0.58 -3.57
C GLY A 87 12.09 1.96 -4.14
N TYR A 88 11.35 2.99 -3.72
CA TYR A 88 11.65 4.39 -4.04
C TYR A 88 13.02 4.78 -3.51
N GLU A 89 13.27 4.57 -2.21
CA GLU A 89 14.50 5.01 -1.57
C GLU A 89 15.75 4.38 -2.20
N THR A 90 15.68 3.09 -2.56
CA THR A 90 16.78 2.40 -3.22
C THR A 90 16.94 2.84 -4.68
N ALA A 91 15.86 2.97 -5.45
CA ALA A 91 15.95 3.28 -6.88
C ALA A 91 16.34 4.74 -7.17
N TYR A 92 15.87 5.68 -6.35
CA TYR A 92 16.11 7.10 -6.53
C TYR A 92 17.22 7.64 -5.61
N ASN A 93 17.71 6.85 -4.66
CA ASN A 93 18.70 7.26 -3.65
C ASN A 93 18.27 8.56 -2.93
N ASP A 94 16.99 8.62 -2.57
CA ASP A 94 16.32 9.77 -1.94
C ASP A 94 15.26 9.30 -0.94
N LYS A 95 14.80 10.15 -0.02
CA LYS A 95 13.76 9.79 0.94
C LYS A 95 12.37 10.08 0.41
N LEU A 96 11.47 9.11 0.52
CA LEU A 96 10.06 9.36 0.20
C LEU A 96 9.48 10.30 1.27
N SER A 97 8.89 11.40 0.83
CA SER A 97 8.28 12.38 1.73
C SER A 97 6.92 11.92 2.24
N SER A 98 6.13 11.24 1.42
CA SER A 98 4.82 10.72 1.83
C SER A 98 4.32 9.59 0.92
N PHE A 99 3.56 8.68 1.51
CA PHE A 99 2.78 7.66 0.81
C PHE A 99 1.31 7.86 1.17
N ILE A 100 0.49 8.22 0.19
CA ILE A 100 -0.91 8.60 0.43
C ILE A 100 -1.85 7.60 -0.21
N PHE A 101 -2.67 6.95 0.62
CA PHE A 101 -3.81 6.18 0.16
C PHE A 101 -4.99 7.10 -0.11
N LEU A 102 -5.33 7.24 -1.38
CA LEU A 102 -6.53 7.94 -1.83
C LEU A 102 -7.68 6.92 -1.87
N VAL A 103 -8.58 6.97 -0.90
CA VAL A 103 -9.67 5.99 -0.78
C VAL A 103 -11.00 6.61 -1.22
N VAL A 104 -11.70 5.95 -2.13
CA VAL A 104 -13.00 6.39 -2.66
C VAL A 104 -14.08 5.37 -2.37
N SER A 105 -15.22 5.84 -1.88
CA SER A 105 -16.40 4.99 -1.73
C SER A 105 -16.91 4.48 -3.07
N THR A 106 -17.33 3.22 -3.12
CA THR A 106 -18.19 2.70 -4.20
C THR A 106 -19.69 2.88 -3.89
N LYS A 107 -20.03 3.32 -2.67
CA LYS A 107 -21.41 3.62 -2.25
C LYS A 107 -21.65 5.13 -2.11
N LEU A 108 -22.82 5.58 -2.58
CA LEU A 108 -23.27 6.94 -2.39
C LEU A 108 -23.65 7.19 -0.92
N ASN A 109 -23.23 8.35 -0.40
CA ASN A 109 -23.70 8.89 0.88
C ASN A 109 -24.06 10.37 0.65
N CYS A 110 -25.29 10.76 1.00
CA CYS A 110 -25.82 12.10 0.80
C CYS A 110 -25.56 12.66 -0.63
N GLY A 111 -25.72 11.82 -1.66
CA GLY A 111 -25.59 12.22 -3.07
C GLY A 111 -24.16 12.33 -3.62
N ARG A 112 -23.14 12.02 -2.82
CA ARG A 112 -21.72 12.01 -3.25
C ARG A 112 -21.06 10.67 -2.93
N TYR A 113 -19.92 10.38 -3.55
CA TYR A 113 -19.05 9.29 -3.11
C TYR A 113 -18.03 9.85 -2.11
N PRO A 114 -18.08 9.47 -0.83
CA PRO A 114 -17.09 9.96 0.11
C PRO A 114 -15.67 9.61 -0.32
N VAL A 115 -14.75 10.53 -0.06
CA VAL A 115 -13.32 10.40 -0.34
C VAL A 115 -12.58 10.66 0.97
N ARG A 116 -11.60 9.81 1.29
CA ARG A 116 -10.71 9.99 2.43
C ARG A 116 -9.27 9.74 1.99
N LEU A 117 -8.35 10.48 2.60
CA LEU A 117 -6.92 10.33 2.41
C LEU A 117 -6.33 9.75 3.69
N PHE A 118 -5.43 8.78 3.55
CA PHE A 118 -4.73 8.20 4.69
C PHE A 118 -3.23 8.17 4.42
N ASP A 119 -2.48 8.54 5.46
CA ASP A 119 -1.08 8.17 5.64
C ASP A 119 -1.05 7.17 6.81
N LEU A 120 0.03 6.40 6.90
CA LEU A 120 0.23 5.44 7.98
C LEU A 120 1.15 6.02 9.05
N ALA A 121 0.83 5.73 10.31
CA ALA A 121 1.71 6.07 11.42
C ALA A 121 3.04 5.31 11.29
N GLN A 122 4.11 5.88 11.85
CA GLN A 122 5.48 5.35 11.68
C GLN A 122 5.59 3.91 12.19
N GLU A 123 4.96 3.59 13.32
CA GLU A 123 4.91 2.24 13.89
C GLU A 123 4.23 1.22 12.97
N VAL A 124 3.25 1.64 12.16
CA VAL A 124 2.56 0.79 11.19
C VAL A 124 3.47 0.54 9.98
N LYS A 125 4.22 1.55 9.54
CA LYS A 125 5.22 1.40 8.46
C LYS A 125 6.36 0.48 8.88
N GLU A 126 6.81 0.55 10.13
CA GLU A 126 7.84 -0.32 10.69
C GLU A 126 7.38 -1.78 10.78
N LEU A 127 6.12 -2.01 11.16
CA LEU A 127 5.51 -3.34 11.09
C LEU A 127 5.49 -3.86 9.66
N GLY A 128 5.02 -3.03 8.70
CA GLY A 128 5.03 -3.38 7.28
C GLY A 128 6.41 -3.73 6.75
N LYS A 129 7.45 -3.04 7.25
CA LYS A 129 8.84 -3.34 6.94
C LYS A 129 9.27 -4.70 7.45
N THR A 130 8.95 -5.00 8.71
CA THR A 130 9.27 -6.29 9.32
C THR A 130 8.64 -7.42 8.52
N GLU A 131 7.35 -7.27 8.20
CA GLU A 131 6.59 -8.27 7.45
C GLU A 131 7.11 -8.49 6.02
N TYR A 132 7.40 -7.44 5.24
CA TYR A 132 7.91 -7.67 3.87
C TYR A 132 9.29 -8.33 3.88
N LEU A 133 10.12 -8.06 4.89
CA LEU A 133 11.44 -8.68 5.02
C LEU A 133 11.33 -10.18 5.31
N GLU A 134 10.34 -10.59 6.10
CA GLU A 134 10.00 -12.00 6.29
C GLU A 134 9.50 -12.61 4.97
N ASP A 135 8.57 -11.93 4.27
CA ASP A 135 8.00 -12.39 3.01
C ASP A 135 9.10 -12.61 1.93
N ILE A 136 10.02 -11.65 1.77
CA ILE A 136 11.09 -11.76 0.75
C ILE A 136 12.14 -12.81 1.12
N ALA A 137 12.43 -12.99 2.40
CA ALA A 137 13.31 -14.06 2.87
C ALA A 137 12.73 -15.44 2.58
N THR A 138 11.45 -15.66 2.90
CA THR A 138 10.75 -16.90 2.56
C THR A 138 10.70 -17.11 1.04
N TYR A 139 10.39 -16.06 0.27
CA TYR A 139 10.43 -16.14 -1.19
C TYR A 139 11.79 -16.59 -1.72
N HIS A 140 12.88 -16.00 -1.21
CA HIS A 140 14.24 -16.35 -1.60
C HIS A 140 14.60 -17.79 -1.24
N GLU A 141 14.26 -18.25 -0.04
CA GLU A 141 14.46 -19.64 0.40
C GLU A 141 13.71 -20.63 -0.50
N CYS A 142 12.42 -20.39 -0.75
CA CYS A 142 11.62 -21.24 -1.64
C CYS A 142 12.18 -21.27 -3.06
N LYS A 143 12.61 -20.12 -3.58
CA LYS A 143 13.18 -20.00 -4.93
C LYS A 143 14.53 -20.71 -5.07
N THR A 144 15.39 -20.60 -4.06
CA THR A 144 16.74 -21.22 -4.06
C THR A 144 16.71 -22.72 -3.82
N SER A 145 15.85 -23.20 -2.92
CA SER A 145 15.63 -24.62 -2.65
C SER A 145 14.76 -25.32 -3.69
N ASN A 146 13.98 -24.54 -4.47
CA ASN A 146 12.90 -25.02 -5.33
C ASN A 146 11.83 -25.82 -4.55
N ASP A 147 11.65 -25.51 -3.26
CA ASP A 147 10.61 -26.06 -2.40
C ASP A 147 9.55 -24.98 -2.10
N TRP A 148 8.34 -25.23 -2.58
CA TRP A 148 7.19 -24.33 -2.43
C TRP A 148 6.12 -25.07 -1.63
N ALA A 149 6.43 -25.37 -0.37
CA ALA A 149 5.59 -26.15 0.53
C ALA A 149 4.11 -25.78 0.39
N ALA A 150 3.31 -26.72 -0.13
CA ALA A 150 1.90 -26.49 -0.49
C ALA A 150 0.90 -27.14 0.49
N ILE A 151 1.40 -27.85 1.51
CA ILE A 151 0.58 -28.60 2.46
C ILE A 151 0.76 -27.99 3.86
N GLU A 152 -0.31 -27.39 4.37
CA GLU A 152 -0.33 -26.83 5.72
C GLU A 152 -0.77 -27.88 6.75
N THR A 153 -0.13 -27.87 7.93
CA THR A 153 -0.54 -28.71 9.07
C THR A 153 -1.40 -27.89 10.03
N ILE A 154 -2.65 -28.31 10.25
CA ILE A 154 -3.52 -27.72 11.26
C ILE A 154 -3.02 -28.12 12.65
N LYS A 155 -2.84 -27.12 13.54
CA LYS A 155 -2.48 -27.32 14.95
C LYS A 155 -3.69 -27.10 15.86
N LEU A 156 -3.65 -27.67 17.07
CA LEU A 156 -4.63 -27.36 18.12
C LEU A 156 -4.60 -25.85 18.43
N PRO A 157 -5.76 -25.17 18.54
CA PRO A 157 -5.80 -23.77 18.92
C PRO A 157 -5.30 -23.56 20.35
N TYR A 158 -4.59 -22.46 20.60
CA TYR A 158 -3.98 -22.13 21.89
C TYR A 158 -4.94 -22.13 23.09
N TYR A 159 -6.24 -21.90 22.87
CA TYR A 159 -7.27 -21.90 23.91
C TYR A 159 -7.80 -23.30 24.27
N MET A 160 -7.27 -24.37 23.66
CA MET A 160 -7.58 -25.76 24.01
C MET A 160 -6.48 -26.42 24.86
N GLU A 161 -5.45 -25.67 25.26
CA GLU A 161 -4.40 -26.09 26.22
C GLU A 161 -4.72 -25.66 27.65
#